data_AF-A0AA85K2B1-F1
#
_entry.id   AF-A0AA85K2B1-F1
#
_cell.length_a   1.000
_cell.length_b   1.000
_cell.length_c   1.000
_cell.angle_alpha   90.00
_cell.angle_beta   90.00
_cell.angle_gamma   90.00
#
_symmetry.space_group_name_H-M   'P 1'
#
loop_
_entity.id
_entity.type
_entity.pdbx_description
1 polymer ?
#
loop_
_entity_poly.entity_id
_entity_poly.type
_entity_poly.pdbx_seq_one_letter_code
_entity_poly.pdbx_strand_id
1 'polypeptide(L)'
;MMNRNLACFGVLVYFLVSILSKHKCLSIRCYDCDHCPRVSNISISKDECAKCLVGGVGSNTDRRCLYSGQTIPPGFPKEGQEVCDTDLCNGKTTGTPGFEIENPISCYVCKDCGKDNERIEKYCGACVIHKTDGKVVKLCLPNCEGVPKNENTSCCTTNLCNGMTNVIVNKNIIVFLLLLTLMRAYTM
;
A
#
# COMPACT_ATOMS: atom_id res chain seq x y z
N MET A 1 14.63 -51.13 -27.32
CA MET A 1 15.75 -50.88 -26.38
C MET A 1 15.82 -49.38 -26.11
N MET A 2 15.31 -48.94 -24.96
CA MET A 2 15.38 -47.53 -24.57
C MET A 2 16.82 -47.20 -24.21
N ASN A 3 17.43 -46.24 -24.92
CA ASN A 3 18.86 -45.97 -24.86
C ASN A 3 19.22 -45.50 -23.43
N ARG A 4 20.02 -46.30 -22.71
CA ARG A 4 20.38 -46.11 -21.29
C ARG A 4 20.95 -44.72 -21.00
N ASN A 5 21.59 -44.11 -21.99
CA ASN A 5 22.13 -42.75 -21.96
C ASN A 5 21.03 -41.67 -21.89
N LEU A 6 19.87 -41.88 -22.51
CA LEU A 6 18.75 -40.94 -22.50
C LEU A 6 18.05 -40.93 -21.12
N ALA A 7 17.98 -42.10 -20.46
CA ALA A 7 17.43 -42.21 -19.11
C ALA A 7 18.34 -41.53 -18.07
N CYS A 8 19.66 -41.71 -18.15
CA CYS A 8 20.60 -41.00 -17.28
C CYS A 8 20.57 -39.48 -17.49
N PHE A 9 20.45 -39.02 -18.75
CA PHE A 9 20.33 -37.60 -19.05
C PHE A 9 19.02 -37.01 -18.49
N GLY A 10 17.91 -37.73 -18.62
CA GLY A 10 16.61 -37.32 -18.06
C GLY A 10 16.62 -37.21 -16.54
N VAL A 11 17.27 -38.17 -15.84
CA VAL A 11 17.43 -38.12 -14.38
C VAL A 11 18.34 -36.96 -13.96
N LEU A 12 19.46 -36.74 -14.67
CA LEU A 12 20.38 -35.64 -14.37
C LEU A 12 19.73 -34.26 -14.59
N VAL A 13 18.95 -34.10 -15.67
CA VAL A 13 18.17 -32.89 -15.92
C VAL A 13 17.07 -32.72 -14.86
N TYR A 14 16.38 -33.78 -14.46
CA TYR A 14 15.40 -33.72 -13.36
C TYR A 14 16.03 -33.29 -12.03
N PHE A 15 17.22 -33.82 -11.69
CA PHE A 15 17.96 -33.39 -10.51
C PHE A 15 18.44 -31.94 -10.63
N LEU A 16 18.96 -31.51 -11.78
CA LEU A 16 19.38 -30.12 -12.00
C LEU A 16 18.20 -29.15 -11.93
N VAL A 17 17.06 -29.48 -12.54
CA VAL A 17 15.83 -28.70 -12.47
C VAL A 17 15.27 -28.69 -11.05
N SER A 18 15.36 -29.80 -10.30
CA SER A 18 14.96 -29.85 -8.89
C SER A 18 15.90 -29.05 -7.99
N ILE A 19 17.21 -29.03 -8.26
CA ILE A 19 18.21 -28.22 -7.55
C ILE A 19 18.02 -26.74 -7.88
N LEU A 20 17.82 -26.38 -9.16
CA LEU A 20 17.49 -25.02 -9.61
C LEU A 20 16.14 -24.54 -9.08
N SER A 21 15.14 -25.43 -9.01
CA SER A 21 13.83 -25.16 -8.41
C SER A 21 13.95 -24.94 -6.90
N LYS A 22 14.81 -25.68 -6.21
CA LYS A 22 15.12 -25.43 -4.79
C LYS A 22 15.95 -24.17 -4.58
N HIS A 23 16.79 -23.77 -5.54
CA HIS A 23 17.55 -22.52 -5.47
C HIS A 23 16.74 -21.26 -5.81
N LYS A 24 15.57 -21.40 -6.45
CA LYS A 24 14.59 -20.30 -6.61
C LYS A 24 13.65 -20.11 -5.40
N CYS A 25 13.84 -20.84 -4.29
CA CYS A 25 12.87 -20.89 -3.19
C CYS A 25 13.05 -19.89 -2.04
N LEU A 26 13.99 -18.94 -2.08
CA LEU A 26 14.33 -18.13 -0.89
C LEU A 26 14.48 -16.62 -1.16
N SER A 27 13.82 -16.13 -2.21
CA SER A 27 13.60 -14.70 -2.40
C SER A 27 12.30 -14.35 -1.71
N ILE A 28 12.40 -13.65 -0.58
CA ILE A 28 11.22 -13.05 0.06
C ILE A 28 11.30 -11.54 0.00
N ARG A 29 10.15 -10.90 -0.10
CA ARG A 29 10.01 -9.45 0.01
C ARG A 29 9.85 -9.09 1.48
N CYS A 30 10.52 -8.06 1.94
CA CYS A 30 10.40 -7.57 3.32
C CYS A 30 10.00 -6.11 3.33
N TYR A 31 9.41 -5.65 4.42
CA TYR A 31 9.43 -4.21 4.69
C TYR A 31 10.82 -3.80 5.17
N ASP A 32 11.35 -2.71 4.64
CA ASP A 32 12.69 -2.19 4.86
C ASP A 32 12.64 -0.68 5.03
N CYS A 33 12.68 -0.23 6.28
CA CYS A 33 12.55 1.17 6.67
C CYS A 33 13.01 1.39 8.11
N ASP A 34 13.52 2.59 8.36
CA ASP A 34 13.86 3.04 9.71
C ASP A 34 12.67 3.84 10.28
N HIS A 35 12.39 3.69 11.57
CA HIS A 35 11.37 4.43 12.33
C HIS A 35 9.97 4.39 11.68
N CYS A 36 9.53 3.20 11.28
CA CYS A 36 8.29 2.99 10.53
C CYS A 36 7.29 2.11 11.30
N PRO A 37 6.66 2.55 12.40
CA PRO A 37 5.64 1.75 13.12
C PRO A 37 4.58 1.10 12.23
N ARG A 38 4.27 1.75 11.10
CA ARG A 38 3.33 1.31 10.09
C ARG A 38 4.07 1.10 8.77
N VAL A 39 3.69 0.04 8.06
CA VAL A 39 4.32 -0.38 6.81
C VAL A 39 3.45 -0.07 5.60
N SER A 40 4.08 0.06 4.44
CA SER A 40 3.40 0.37 3.19
C SER A 40 4.17 -0.23 2.00
N ASN A 41 3.59 -0.26 0.80
CA ASN A 41 4.28 -0.80 -0.38
C ASN A 41 5.58 -0.06 -0.74
N ILE A 42 5.73 1.21 -0.36
CA ILE A 42 6.94 2.00 -0.59
C ILE A 42 8.12 1.49 0.26
N SER A 43 7.82 0.92 1.43
CA SER A 43 8.83 0.30 2.27
C SER A 43 9.11 -1.14 1.88
N ILE A 44 8.53 -1.70 0.81
CA ILE A 44 8.89 -3.06 0.38
C ILE A 44 10.28 -3.04 -0.25
N SER A 45 11.12 -4.01 0.13
CA SER A 45 12.46 -4.19 -0.42
C SER A 45 12.39 -4.29 -1.94
N LYS A 46 13.28 -3.56 -2.61
CA LYS A 46 13.42 -3.62 -4.08
C LYS A 46 14.16 -4.88 -4.53
N ASP A 47 15.00 -5.39 -3.64
CA ASP A 47 15.83 -6.56 -3.85
C ASP A 47 15.31 -7.76 -3.04
N GLU A 48 15.74 -8.95 -3.46
CA GLU A 48 15.34 -10.22 -2.87
C GLU A 48 16.03 -10.44 -1.52
N CYS A 49 15.24 -10.53 -0.45
CA CYS A 49 15.74 -10.77 0.91
C CYS A 49 15.83 -12.27 1.19
N ALA A 50 16.76 -12.66 2.06
CA ALA A 50 16.79 -14.01 2.63
C ALA A 50 15.88 -14.12 3.86
N LYS A 51 15.79 -13.05 4.67
CA LYS A 51 14.96 -12.96 5.90
C LYS A 51 14.47 -11.54 6.12
N CYS A 52 13.34 -11.41 6.81
CA CYS A 52 12.82 -10.12 7.27
C CYS A 52 13.06 -9.94 8.76
N LEU A 53 13.44 -8.73 9.15
CA LEU A 53 13.70 -8.33 10.53
C LEU A 53 12.76 -7.18 10.92
N VAL A 54 12.22 -7.21 12.14
CA VAL A 54 11.57 -6.08 12.80
C VAL A 54 12.12 -5.95 14.21
N GLY A 55 12.19 -4.73 14.74
CA GLY A 55 12.51 -4.47 16.13
C GLY A 55 12.14 -3.05 16.53
N GLY A 56 11.97 -2.81 17.81
CA GLY A 56 11.56 -1.53 18.40
C GLY A 56 10.06 -1.43 18.64
N VAL A 57 9.66 -0.41 19.39
CA VAL A 57 8.28 -0.21 19.84
C VAL A 57 7.79 1.17 19.44
N GLY A 58 6.55 1.25 18.94
CA GLY A 58 5.92 2.52 18.56
C GLY A 58 6.72 3.25 17.48
N SER A 59 7.02 4.53 17.70
CA SER A 59 7.76 5.36 16.74
C SER A 59 9.18 4.87 16.43
N ASN A 60 9.74 4.00 17.29
CA ASN A 60 11.12 3.51 17.16
C ASN A 60 11.18 2.13 16.51
N THR A 61 10.11 1.68 15.83
CA THR A 61 10.11 0.38 15.17
C THR A 61 10.82 0.47 13.82
N ASP A 62 11.93 -0.26 13.70
CA ASP A 62 12.72 -0.45 12.50
C ASP A 62 12.41 -1.80 11.84
N ARG A 63 12.52 -1.85 10.53
CA ARG A 63 12.35 -3.05 9.72
C ARG A 63 13.46 -3.15 8.69
N ARG A 64 13.99 -4.35 8.48
CA ARG A 64 15.12 -4.56 7.58
C ARG A 64 14.96 -5.81 6.74
N CYS A 65 15.34 -5.69 5.48
CA CYS A 65 15.68 -6.81 4.63
C CYS A 65 17.07 -7.35 5.01
N LEU A 66 17.19 -8.64 5.34
CA LEU A 66 18.47 -9.29 5.56
C LEU A 66 18.83 -10.13 4.34
N TYR A 67 19.98 -9.84 3.73
CA TYR A 67 20.48 -10.62 2.60
C TYR A 67 21.18 -11.91 3.07
N SER A 68 21.35 -12.87 2.17
CA SER A 68 22.00 -14.14 2.48
C SER A 68 23.38 -13.93 3.12
N GLY A 69 23.61 -14.56 4.28
CA GLY A 69 24.86 -14.44 5.04
C GLY A 69 25.01 -13.18 5.88
N GLN A 70 24.04 -12.25 5.86
CA GLN A 70 24.05 -11.10 6.76
C GLN A 70 23.52 -11.46 8.15
N THR A 71 24.12 -10.82 9.15
CA THR A 71 23.64 -10.82 10.53
C THR A 71 22.87 -9.54 10.83
N ILE A 72 22.20 -9.51 11.99
CA ILE A 72 21.49 -8.32 12.46
C ILE A 72 22.50 -7.17 12.64
N PRO A 73 22.25 -5.99 12.04
CA PRO A 73 23.17 -4.86 12.13
C PRO A 73 23.43 -4.43 13.59
N PRO A 74 24.67 -4.04 13.95
CA PRO A 74 24.95 -3.49 15.26
C PRO A 74 24.16 -2.20 15.48
N GLY A 75 23.49 -2.10 16.63
CA GLY A 75 22.63 -0.96 16.98
C GLY A 75 21.16 -1.12 16.57
N PHE A 76 20.78 -2.22 15.90
CA PHE A 76 19.37 -2.49 15.61
C PHE A 76 18.55 -2.64 16.91
N PRO A 77 17.31 -2.14 16.97
CA PRO A 77 16.48 -2.22 18.18
C PRO A 77 16.28 -3.66 18.66
N LYS A 78 16.62 -3.93 19.93
CA LYS A 78 16.49 -5.27 20.54
C LYS A 78 15.10 -5.56 21.10
N GLU A 79 14.37 -4.53 21.50
CA GLU A 79 13.04 -4.68 22.08
C GLU A 79 12.05 -5.11 21.00
N GLY A 80 11.21 -6.12 21.24
CA GLY A 80 10.24 -6.61 20.23
C GLY A 80 10.88 -7.16 18.95
N GLN A 81 12.15 -7.56 19.00
CA GLN A 81 12.88 -8.02 17.83
C GLN A 81 12.41 -9.40 17.37
N GLU A 82 11.98 -9.52 16.11
CA GLU A 82 11.52 -10.76 15.48
C GLU A 82 12.17 -10.91 14.10
N VAL A 83 12.56 -12.14 13.78
CA VAL A 83 13.06 -12.52 12.45
C VAL A 83 12.12 -13.56 11.87
N CYS A 84 11.74 -13.38 10.62
CA CYS A 84 10.83 -14.27 9.91
C CYS A 84 11.27 -14.46 8.45
N ASP A 85 10.81 -15.54 7.83
CA ASP A 85 11.31 -16.08 6.55
C ASP A 85 10.21 -16.25 5.50
N THR A 86 9.12 -15.49 5.63
CA THR A 86 8.00 -15.46 4.68
C THR A 86 7.77 -14.06 4.15
N ASP A 87 7.14 -13.95 2.98
CA ASP A 87 6.86 -12.66 2.32
C ASP A 87 6.15 -11.69 3.28
N LEU A 88 6.73 -10.50 3.44
CA LEU A 88 6.19 -9.34 4.18
C LEU A 88 5.88 -9.61 5.66
N CYS A 89 6.42 -10.70 6.23
CA CYS A 89 6.10 -11.17 7.56
C CYS A 89 6.47 -10.19 8.69
N ASN A 90 7.39 -9.27 8.42
CA ASN A 90 7.77 -8.19 9.35
C ASN A 90 6.82 -6.99 9.30
N GLY A 91 5.67 -7.11 8.62
CA GLY A 91 4.63 -6.09 8.56
C GLY A 91 3.76 -5.97 9.80
N LYS A 92 3.87 -6.91 10.75
CA LYS A 92 3.11 -6.87 12.00
C LYS A 92 3.36 -5.55 12.73
N THR A 93 2.29 -4.90 13.17
CA THR A 93 2.37 -3.74 14.06
C THR A 93 2.81 -4.25 15.44
N THR A 94 4.04 -3.97 15.84
CA THR A 94 4.53 -4.23 17.20
C THR A 94 3.69 -3.38 18.18
N GLY A 95 2.69 -4.00 18.81
CA GLY A 95 1.85 -3.40 19.85
C GLY A 95 0.37 -3.15 19.51
N THR A 96 -0.15 -3.57 18.35
CA THR A 96 -1.61 -3.54 18.10
C THR A 96 -2.00 -4.51 16.97
N PRO A 97 -3.03 -5.36 17.16
CA PRO A 97 -3.46 -6.33 16.14
C PRO A 97 -4.16 -5.62 14.98
N GLY A 98 -3.72 -5.91 13.74
CA GLY A 98 -4.29 -5.37 12.49
C GLY A 98 -3.91 -3.89 12.28
N PHE A 99 -3.45 -3.42 11.13
CA PHE A 99 -3.97 -3.65 9.79
C PHE A 99 -2.83 -3.46 8.79
N GLU A 100 -2.62 -4.45 7.92
CA GLU A 100 -1.94 -4.22 6.66
C GLU A 100 -2.82 -3.30 5.80
N ILE A 101 -2.26 -2.19 5.32
CA ILE A 101 -2.93 -1.37 4.31
C ILE A 101 -2.39 -1.82 2.95
N GLU A 102 -3.11 -2.75 2.33
CA GLU A 102 -2.88 -3.15 0.96
C GLU A 102 -3.13 -1.94 0.06
N ASN A 103 -2.11 -1.49 -0.68
CA ASN A 103 -2.16 -0.31 -1.57
C ASN A 103 -2.45 1.02 -0.87
N PRO A 104 -1.46 1.60 -0.16
CA PRO A 104 -1.60 2.89 0.49
C PRO A 104 -1.99 3.99 -0.51
N ILE A 105 -3.03 4.73 -0.15
CA ILE A 105 -3.50 5.92 -0.86
C ILE A 105 -3.10 7.19 -0.10
N SER A 106 -3.15 8.33 -0.80
CA SER A 106 -3.05 9.65 -0.18
C SER A 106 -4.43 10.22 0.03
N CYS A 107 -4.67 10.90 1.16
CA CYS A 107 -5.93 11.54 1.47
C CYS A 107 -5.69 13.00 1.84
N TYR A 108 -6.65 13.86 1.55
CA TYR A 108 -6.69 15.17 2.17
C TYR A 108 -7.10 15.02 3.64
N VAL A 109 -6.48 15.76 4.55
CA VAL A 109 -6.83 15.76 5.98
C VAL A 109 -6.91 17.19 6.50
N CYS A 110 -7.92 17.45 7.31
CA CYS A 110 -8.16 18.74 7.95
C CYS A 110 -9.20 18.59 9.06
N LYS A 111 -9.04 19.42 10.09
CA LYS A 111 -10.08 19.66 11.10
C LYS A 111 -10.72 20.99 10.74
N ASP A 112 -12.02 20.98 10.45
CA ASP A 112 -12.76 22.18 10.01
C ASP A 112 -12.18 22.77 8.72
N CYS A 113 -12.27 22.00 7.63
CA CYS A 113 -11.64 22.26 6.35
C CYS A 113 -12.13 23.59 5.73
N GLY A 114 -11.23 24.57 5.67
CA GLY A 114 -11.32 25.79 4.88
C GLY A 114 -10.31 25.76 3.73
N LYS A 115 -10.19 26.87 2.98
CA LYS A 115 -9.31 26.92 1.79
C LYS A 115 -7.81 26.69 2.10
N ASP A 116 -7.38 26.94 3.33
CA ASP A 116 -5.93 27.09 3.65
C ASP A 116 -5.40 26.08 4.69
N ASN A 117 -6.23 25.16 5.21
CA ASN A 117 -5.84 24.22 6.27
C ASN A 117 -5.91 22.74 5.87
N GLU A 118 -6.15 22.47 4.58
CA GLU A 118 -6.14 21.14 4.02
C GLU A 118 -4.70 20.71 3.69
N ARG A 119 -4.27 19.57 4.24
CA ARG A 119 -2.97 18.96 3.92
C ARG A 119 -3.14 17.57 3.33
N ILE A 120 -2.15 17.08 2.62
CA ILE A 120 -2.14 15.72 2.09
C ILE A 120 -1.44 14.80 3.10
N GLU A 121 -2.17 13.82 3.62
CA GLU A 121 -1.64 12.70 4.38
C GLU A 121 -1.39 11.54 3.42
N LYS A 122 -0.18 10.98 3.47
CA LYS A 122 0.20 9.80 2.68
C LYS A 122 -0.01 8.54 3.53
N TYR A 123 -0.03 7.38 2.88
CA TYR A 123 -0.07 6.08 3.57
C TYR A 123 -1.38 5.78 4.32
N CYS A 124 -2.50 6.19 3.74
CA CYS A 124 -3.85 5.87 4.20
C CYS A 124 -4.35 4.57 3.53
N GLY A 125 -5.31 3.88 4.13
CA GLY A 125 -6.05 2.81 3.44
C GLY A 125 -7.46 3.22 3.04
N ALA A 126 -7.97 4.29 3.63
CA ALA A 126 -9.20 4.93 3.24
C ALA A 126 -9.20 6.43 3.56
N CYS A 127 -9.90 7.20 2.74
CA CYS A 127 -10.16 8.61 2.96
C CYS A 127 -11.60 8.81 3.43
N VAL A 128 -11.79 9.56 4.50
CA VAL A 128 -13.13 9.89 5.02
C VAL A 128 -13.39 11.39 4.89
N ILE A 129 -14.64 11.73 4.59
CA ILE A 129 -15.21 13.06 4.75
C ILE A 129 -16.36 12.93 5.74
N HIS A 130 -16.39 13.80 6.74
CA HIS A 130 -17.51 13.95 7.65
C HIS A 130 -17.95 15.42 7.70
N LYS A 131 -19.24 15.67 7.54
CA LYS A 131 -19.85 17.00 7.52
C LYS A 131 -20.78 17.14 8.72
N THR A 132 -20.48 18.09 9.60
CA THR A 132 -21.32 18.36 10.77
C THR A 132 -21.40 19.87 10.97
N ASP A 133 -22.61 20.40 11.13
CA ASP A 133 -22.87 21.80 11.49
C ASP A 133 -22.07 22.84 10.68
N GLY A 134 -22.09 22.70 9.35
CA GLY A 134 -21.39 23.61 8.43
C GLY A 134 -19.88 23.40 8.35
N LYS A 135 -19.32 22.46 9.12
CA LYS A 135 -17.91 22.10 9.12
C LYS A 135 -17.67 20.85 8.30
N VAL A 136 -16.51 20.80 7.66
CA VAL A 136 -16.03 19.61 6.96
C VAL A 136 -14.81 19.08 7.71
N VAL A 137 -14.77 17.79 7.96
CA VAL A 137 -13.63 17.09 8.54
C VAL A 137 -13.18 16.05 7.53
N LYS A 138 -11.89 16.00 7.23
CA LYS A 138 -11.29 14.98 6.36
C LYS A 138 -10.27 14.17 7.13
N LEU A 139 -10.35 12.85 7.02
CA LEU A 139 -9.53 11.92 7.80
C LEU A 139 -8.86 10.88 6.88
N CYS A 140 -7.69 10.43 7.34
CA CYS A 140 -6.94 9.30 6.83
C CYS A 140 -7.16 8.11 7.78
N LEU A 141 -7.77 7.03 7.30
CA LEU A 141 -8.07 5.82 8.06
C LEU A 141 -7.38 4.60 7.44
N PRO A 142 -7.19 3.50 8.19
CA PRO A 142 -6.66 2.25 7.64
C PRO A 142 -7.65 1.55 6.70
N ASN A 143 -8.95 1.69 6.88
CA ASN A 143 -9.99 1.17 6.00
C ASN A 143 -11.32 1.93 6.24
N CYS A 144 -12.37 1.55 5.53
CA CYS A 144 -13.72 2.11 5.70
C CYS A 144 -14.59 1.36 6.72
N GLU A 145 -14.07 0.37 7.43
CA GLU A 145 -14.86 -0.41 8.38
C GLU A 145 -15.24 0.44 9.60
N GLY A 146 -16.48 0.32 10.06
CA GLY A 146 -17.00 1.09 11.20
C GLY A 146 -17.28 2.57 10.91
N VAL A 147 -17.02 3.07 9.69
CA VAL A 147 -17.41 4.43 9.29
C VAL A 147 -18.94 4.46 9.07
N PRO A 148 -19.69 5.34 9.78
CA PRO A 148 -21.13 5.45 9.61
C PRO A 148 -21.48 5.80 8.16
N LYS A 149 -22.36 5.00 7.53
CA LYS A 149 -22.89 5.32 6.20
C LYS A 149 -24.11 6.21 6.35
N ASN A 150 -23.91 7.52 6.33
CA ASN A 150 -24.99 8.50 6.38
C ASN A 150 -24.71 9.65 5.40
N GLU A 151 -25.70 10.53 5.20
CA GLU A 151 -25.60 11.65 4.25
C GLU A 151 -24.45 12.63 4.56
N ASN A 152 -24.01 12.63 5.80
CA ASN A 152 -22.96 13.50 6.33
C ASN A 152 -21.57 12.86 6.27
N THR A 153 -21.46 11.56 5.99
CA THR A 153 -20.19 10.82 6.10
C THR A 153 -19.97 9.94 4.87
N SER A 154 -18.83 10.13 4.20
CA SER A 154 -18.43 9.32 3.06
C SER A 154 -17.04 8.74 3.27
N CYS A 155 -16.82 7.52 2.81
CA CYS A 155 -15.52 6.86 2.81
C CYS A 155 -15.17 6.34 1.42
N CYS A 156 -13.92 6.46 1.00
CA CYS A 156 -13.44 6.02 -0.30
C CYS A 156 -11.99 5.52 -0.23
N THR A 157 -11.59 4.67 -1.17
CA THR A 157 -10.30 3.96 -1.15
C THR A 157 -9.44 4.25 -2.38
N THR A 158 -9.64 5.41 -3.02
CA THR A 158 -8.85 5.87 -4.16
C THR A 158 -8.03 7.11 -3.81
N ASN A 159 -6.89 7.32 -4.50
CA ASN A 159 -6.02 8.47 -4.22
C ASN A 159 -6.77 9.80 -4.27
N LEU A 160 -6.65 10.57 -3.19
CA LEU A 160 -7.19 11.92 -3.03
C LEU A 160 -8.71 11.99 -3.28
N CYS A 161 -9.41 10.87 -3.10
CA CYS A 161 -10.84 10.74 -3.41
C CYS A 161 -11.73 11.59 -2.50
N ASN A 162 -11.23 11.98 -1.34
CA ASN A 162 -11.88 12.94 -0.45
C ASN A 162 -11.54 14.41 -0.78
N GLY A 163 -10.98 14.66 -1.97
CA GLY A 163 -10.81 16.00 -2.51
C GLY A 163 -12.16 16.69 -2.70
N MET A 164 -12.16 18.02 -2.58
CA MET A 164 -13.36 18.81 -2.86
C MET A 164 -13.78 18.63 -4.33
N THR A 165 -14.79 17.80 -4.59
CA THR A 165 -15.54 17.82 -5.84
C THR A 165 -16.50 19.01 -5.81
N ASN A 166 -15.99 20.19 -6.13
CA ASN A 166 -16.84 21.26 -6.65
C ASN A 166 -16.63 21.36 -8.15
N VAL A 167 -16.90 20.26 -8.86
CA VAL A 167 -17.29 20.38 -10.26
C VAL A 167 -18.79 20.60 -10.24
N ILE A 168 -19.21 21.86 -10.02
CA ILE A 168 -20.51 22.30 -10.48
C ILE A 168 -20.41 22.32 -12.00
N VAL A 169 -20.52 21.13 -12.62
CA VAL A 169 -20.90 21.06 -14.03
C VAL A 169 -22.33 21.54 -14.05
N ASN A 170 -22.50 22.85 -14.26
CA ASN A 170 -23.81 23.42 -14.51
C ASN A 170 -24.32 22.71 -15.77
N LYS A 171 -25.22 21.72 -15.63
CA LYS A 171 -25.75 20.89 -16.74
C LYS A 171 -26.17 21.74 -17.95
N ASN A 172 -26.58 22.98 -17.68
CA ASN A 172 -26.93 23.98 -18.67
C ASN A 172 -25.79 24.34 -19.63
N ILE A 173 -24.52 24.37 -19.20
CA ILE A 173 -23.38 24.75 -20.05
C ILE A 173 -23.03 23.64 -21.06
N ILE A 174 -23.07 22.37 -20.65
CA ILE A 174 -22.82 21.24 -21.56
C ILE A 174 -23.94 21.14 -22.60
N VAL A 175 -25.20 21.31 -22.19
CA VAL A 175 -26.34 21.33 -23.11
C VAL A 175 -26.25 22.52 -24.07
N PHE A 176 -25.85 23.71 -23.60
CA PHE A 176 -25.70 24.89 -24.44
C PHE A 176 -24.55 24.75 -25.45
N LEU A 177 -23.42 24.16 -25.06
CA LEU A 177 -22.30 23.85 -25.98
C LEU A 177 -22.70 22.80 -27.03
N LEU A 178 -23.43 21.75 -26.64
CA LEU A 178 -23.97 20.75 -27.56
C LEU A 178 -24.99 21.34 -28.54
N LEU A 179 -25.85 22.26 -28.08
CA LEU A 179 -26.80 22.95 -28.95
C LEU A 179 -26.09 23.89 -29.94
N LEU A 180 -25.05 24.60 -29.50
CA LEU A 180 -24.26 25.47 -30.38
C LEU A 180 -23.49 24.69 -31.46
N THR A 181 -22.93 23.52 -31.12
CA THR A 181 -22.25 22.67 -32.12
C THR A 181 -23.22 22.05 -33.10
N LEU A 182 -24.41 21.60 -32.64
CA LEU A 182 -25.48 21.12 -33.51
C LEU A 182 -26.03 22.21 -34.43
N MET A 183 -26.23 23.43 -33.91
CA MET A 183 -26.67 24.58 -34.72
C MET A 183 -25.63 24.95 -35.79
N ARG A 184 -24.33 24.95 -35.46
CA ARG A 184 -23.27 25.22 -36.45
C ARG A 184 -23.18 24.14 -37.53
N ALA A 185 -23.40 22.88 -37.19
CA ALA A 185 -23.43 21.79 -38.14
C ALA A 185 -24.67 21.82 -39.06
N TYR A 186 -25.77 22.46 -38.62
CA TYR A 186 -27.00 22.60 -39.41
C TYR A 186 -26.98 23.83 -40.33
N THR A 187 -26.12 24.81 -40.06
CA THR A 187 -25.96 26.05 -40.86
C THR A 187 -24.80 26.04 -41.85
N MET A 188 -24.05 24.93 -41.95
CA MET A 188 -23.08 24.66 -43.03
C MET A 188 -23.68 23.65 -44.00
#